data_AF-A0A8X7NZB8-F1
#
_entry.id   AF-A0A8X7NZB8-F1
#
_cell.length_a   1.000
_cell.length_b   1.000
_cell.length_c   1.000
_cell.angle_alpha   90.00
_cell.angle_beta   90.00
_cell.angle_gamma   90.00
#
_symmetry.space_group_name_H-M   'P 1'
#
loop_
_entity.id
_entity.type
_entity.pdbx_description
1 polymer ?
#
loop_
_entity_poly.entity_id
_entity_poly.type
_entity_poly.pdbx_seq_one_letter_code
_entity_poly.pdbx_strand_id
1 'polypeptide(L)'
;MTEIEDLYVLMDPEDFLKLKRQLRIESTGKNDAFCFRSRGLVEMTRMSKDLRQKIPKILEVEVDPTGGPRLQEAAMKLYARKKGGECEKIHLLQGMQAVEIAAKSFFFAYKQLVAVMMGSAATATGSQVSSCDSLSQIFMEPTYFPSLDAAKTFLGEFWGNLG
;
A
#
# COMPACT_ATOMS: atom_id res chain seq x y z
N MET A 1 -25.64 7.88 4.57
CA MET A 1 -26.05 6.53 4.99
C MET A 1 -24.75 5.77 5.22
N THR A 2 -24.16 5.96 6.40
CA THR A 2 -22.92 5.31 6.83
C THR A 2 -23.33 4.02 7.52
N GLU A 3 -23.71 3.02 6.72
CA GLU A 3 -24.02 1.69 7.21
C GLU A 3 -22.72 1.04 7.65
N ILE A 4 -22.62 0.74 8.96
CA ILE A 4 -21.67 -0.13 9.65
C ILE A 4 -20.60 -0.74 8.72
N GLU A 5 -19.58 0.06 8.35
CA GLU A 5 -18.54 -0.38 7.41
C GLU A 5 -17.65 -1.49 8.00
N ASP A 6 -17.76 -1.70 9.31
CA ASP A 6 -16.95 -2.63 10.10
C ASP A 6 -17.81 -3.63 10.89
N LEU A 7 -18.84 -4.23 10.26
CA LEU A 7 -19.68 -5.26 10.91
C LEU A 7 -18.85 -6.40 11.53
N TYR A 8 -17.69 -6.69 10.94
CA TYR A 8 -16.74 -7.68 11.42
C TYR A 8 -16.08 -7.32 12.77
N VAL A 9 -16.07 -6.03 13.17
CA VAL A 9 -15.55 -5.55 14.47
C VAL A 9 -16.55 -5.77 15.60
N LEU A 10 -17.83 -6.01 15.29
CA LEU A 10 -18.87 -6.33 16.28
C LEU A 10 -18.90 -7.82 16.65
N MET A 11 -18.03 -8.63 16.05
CA MET A 11 -17.97 -10.06 16.33
C MET A 11 -17.33 -10.30 17.70
N ASP A 12 -17.98 -11.09 18.54
CA ASP A 12 -17.45 -11.43 19.85
C ASP A 12 -16.18 -12.30 19.71
N PRO A 13 -15.07 -11.97 20.41
CA PRO A 13 -13.85 -12.75 20.33
C PRO A 13 -14.03 -14.23 20.72
N GLU A 14 -14.88 -14.55 21.70
CA GLU A 14 -15.12 -15.93 22.14
C GLU A 14 -15.79 -16.74 21.04
N ASP A 15 -16.83 -16.20 20.40
CA ASP A 15 -17.55 -16.85 19.31
C ASP A 15 -16.65 -17.11 18.12
N PHE A 16 -15.82 -16.14 17.74
CA PHE A 16 -14.85 -16.32 16.67
C PHE A 16 -13.79 -17.37 17.01
N LEU A 17 -13.25 -17.38 18.22
CA LEU A 17 -12.24 -18.37 18.62
C LEU A 17 -12.81 -19.79 18.67
N LYS A 18 -14.08 -19.96 19.06
CA LYS A 18 -14.81 -21.23 18.94
C LYS A 18 -14.94 -21.65 17.48
N LEU A 19 -15.40 -20.76 16.61
CA LEU A 19 -15.53 -21.02 15.17
C LEU A 19 -14.19 -21.36 14.52
N LYS A 20 -13.14 -20.58 14.80
CA LYS A 20 -11.78 -20.81 14.32
C LYS A 20 -11.29 -22.22 14.65
N ARG A 21 -11.56 -22.70 15.87
CA ARG A 21 -11.24 -24.07 16.31
C ARG A 21 -12.02 -25.12 15.52
N GLN A 22 -13.32 -24.91 15.32
CA GLN A 22 -14.17 -25.83 14.54
C GLN A 22 -13.73 -25.92 13.07
N LEU A 23 -13.36 -24.79 12.48
CA LEU A 23 -12.86 -24.71 11.10
C LEU A 23 -11.39 -25.18 10.96
N ARG A 24 -10.74 -25.57 12.06
CA ARG A 24 -9.31 -25.96 12.10
C ARG A 24 -8.41 -24.92 11.41
N ILE A 25 -8.70 -23.64 11.63
CA ILE A 25 -7.86 -22.54 11.14
C ILE A 25 -6.62 -22.49 12.04
N GLU A 26 -5.67 -23.36 11.74
CA GLU A 26 -4.41 -23.49 12.48
C GLU A 26 -3.33 -22.61 11.85
N SER A 27 -2.47 -22.04 12.69
CA SER A 27 -1.22 -21.42 12.25
C SER A 27 -0.26 -22.56 11.92
N THR A 28 0.03 -22.78 10.64
CA THR A 28 0.81 -23.94 10.15
C THR A 28 2.31 -23.87 10.47
N GLY A 29 2.74 -22.92 11.30
CA GLY A 29 4.15 -22.71 11.65
C GLY A 29 4.93 -22.08 10.49
N LYS A 30 5.73 -21.07 10.82
CA LYS A 30 6.45 -20.10 9.96
C LYS A 30 5.57 -19.03 9.27
N ASN A 31 5.68 -17.82 9.84
CA ASN A 31 5.76 -16.51 9.18
C ASN A 31 4.75 -16.04 8.14
N ASP A 32 3.61 -16.70 7.93
CA ASP A 32 2.57 -16.14 7.07
C ASP A 32 1.31 -15.83 7.87
N ALA A 33 1.05 -14.54 8.09
CA ALA A 33 -0.27 -14.07 8.47
C ALA A 33 -1.32 -14.66 7.51
N PHE A 34 -2.51 -15.01 8.00
CA PHE A 34 -3.45 -15.83 7.24
C PHE A 34 -3.82 -15.23 5.87
N CYS A 35 -3.83 -13.89 5.76
CA CYS A 35 -4.01 -13.22 4.47
C CYS A 35 -2.96 -13.59 3.41
N PHE A 36 -1.70 -13.86 3.79
CA PHE A 36 -0.63 -14.24 2.86
C PHE A 36 -0.75 -15.66 2.31
N ARG A 37 -1.64 -16.49 2.88
CA ARG A 37 -1.99 -17.78 2.27
C ARG A 37 -2.78 -17.60 0.98
N SER A 38 -3.43 -16.45 0.79
CA SER A 38 -4.11 -16.13 -0.46
C SER A 38 -3.09 -15.76 -1.53
N ARG A 39 -2.86 -16.70 -2.47
CA ARG A 39 -2.01 -16.45 -3.66
C ARG A 39 -2.46 -15.21 -4.43
N GLY A 40 -3.77 -15.01 -4.56
CA GLY A 40 -4.33 -13.85 -5.23
C GLY A 40 -4.00 -12.53 -4.53
N LEU A 41 -4.04 -12.49 -3.19
CA LEU A 41 -3.69 -11.28 -2.45
C LEU A 41 -2.20 -10.97 -2.51
N VAL A 42 -1.35 -11.99 -2.41
CA VAL A 42 0.12 -11.86 -2.57
C VAL A 42 0.43 -11.32 -3.97
N GLU A 43 -0.18 -11.89 -5.00
CA GLU A 43 -0.01 -11.45 -6.37
C GLU A 43 -0.52 -10.02 -6.59
N MET A 44 -1.70 -9.67 -6.08
CA MET A 44 -2.27 -8.33 -6.20
C MET A 44 -1.37 -7.29 -5.54
N THR A 45 -0.82 -7.61 -4.35
CA THR A 45 0.14 -6.75 -3.65
C THR A 45 1.41 -6.53 -4.46
N ARG A 46 1.94 -7.59 -5.08
CA ARG A 46 3.08 -7.50 -5.99
C ARG A 46 2.75 -6.63 -7.20
N MET A 47 1.61 -6.86 -7.84
CA MET A 47 1.18 -6.09 -9.02
C MET A 47 1.00 -4.61 -8.71
N SER A 48 0.50 -4.26 -7.51
CA SER A 48 0.40 -2.87 -7.04
C SER A 48 1.78 -2.21 -6.94
N LYS A 49 2.79 -2.92 -6.43
CA LYS A 49 4.19 -2.43 -6.40
C LYS A 49 4.78 -2.31 -7.79
N ASP A 50 4.49 -3.27 -8.68
CA ASP A 50 5.02 -3.32 -10.04
C ASP A 50 4.45 -2.23 -10.95
N LEU A 51 3.37 -1.53 -10.54
CA LEU A 51 2.89 -0.33 -11.24
C LEU A 51 4.00 0.72 -11.41
N ARG A 52 4.96 0.82 -10.47
CA ARG A 52 6.08 1.78 -10.58
C ARG A 52 6.90 1.62 -11.86
N GLN A 53 6.97 0.40 -12.39
CA GLN A 53 7.69 0.07 -13.63
C GLN A 53 7.09 0.78 -14.86
N LYS A 54 5.82 1.20 -14.79
CA LYS A 54 5.14 1.89 -15.88
C LYS A 54 5.34 3.40 -15.86
N ILE A 55 5.82 3.98 -14.74
CA ILE A 55 5.94 5.43 -14.58
C ILE A 55 6.88 6.07 -15.60
N PRO A 56 8.12 5.56 -15.83
CA PRO A 56 9.03 6.18 -16.79
C PRO A 56 8.41 6.26 -18.19
N LYS A 57 7.65 5.24 -18.59
CA LYS A 57 6.92 5.22 -19.87
C LYS A 57 5.80 6.26 -19.92
N ILE A 58 5.03 6.45 -18.85
CA ILE A 58 3.96 7.46 -18.77
C ILE A 58 4.54 8.88 -18.85
N LEU A 59 5.68 9.10 -18.18
CA LEU A 59 6.40 10.37 -18.17
C LEU A 59 7.28 10.58 -19.41
N GLU A 60 7.37 9.60 -20.31
CA GLU A 60 8.19 9.64 -21.52
C GLU A 60 9.68 9.91 -21.23
N VAL A 61 10.22 9.25 -20.19
CA VAL A 61 11.62 9.36 -19.78
C VAL A 61 12.26 7.98 -19.70
N GLU A 62 13.46 7.84 -20.27
CA GLU A 62 14.28 6.63 -20.16
C GLU A 62 15.14 6.68 -18.88
N VAL A 63 14.56 6.23 -17.77
CA VAL A 63 15.22 6.17 -16.45
C VAL A 63 14.76 4.94 -15.68
N ASP A 64 15.52 4.62 -14.62
CA ASP A 64 15.19 3.52 -13.72
C ASP A 64 13.86 3.79 -12.95
N PRO A 65 12.96 2.79 -12.85
CA PRO A 65 11.66 2.92 -12.22
C PRO A 65 11.67 2.90 -10.68
N THR A 66 12.81 2.61 -10.05
CA THR A 66 12.98 2.74 -8.59
C THR A 66 13.02 4.20 -8.14
N GLY A 67 13.17 5.13 -9.08
CA GLY A 67 13.07 6.57 -8.87
C GLY A 67 14.36 7.31 -9.23
N GLY A 68 14.38 8.60 -8.95
CA GLY A 68 15.55 9.45 -9.06
C GLY A 68 15.24 10.88 -9.49
N PRO A 69 16.26 11.76 -9.50
CA PRO A 69 16.08 13.19 -9.77
C PRO A 69 15.44 13.48 -11.13
N ARG A 70 15.80 12.71 -12.17
CA ARG A 70 15.25 12.88 -13.52
C ARG A 70 13.77 12.53 -13.61
N LEU A 71 13.34 11.46 -12.94
CA LEU A 71 11.93 11.05 -12.91
C LEU A 71 11.08 12.05 -12.12
N GLN A 72 11.63 12.54 -11.00
CA GLN A 72 11.05 13.60 -10.20
C GLN A 72 10.88 14.89 -11.00
N GLU A 73 11.93 15.35 -11.69
CA GLU A 73 11.88 16.58 -12.50
C GLU A 73 10.83 16.48 -13.63
N ALA A 74 10.74 15.32 -14.30
CA ALA A 74 9.72 15.09 -15.32
C ALA A 74 8.30 15.13 -14.75
N ALA A 75 8.07 14.52 -13.58
CA ALA A 75 6.80 14.61 -12.87
C ALA A 75 6.47 16.06 -12.48
N MET A 76 7.46 16.83 -11.99
CA MET A 76 7.28 18.26 -11.66
C MET A 76 6.88 19.07 -12.90
N LYS A 77 7.55 18.87 -14.03
CA LYS A 77 7.22 19.54 -15.30
C LYS A 77 5.79 19.22 -15.74
N LEU A 78 5.38 17.96 -15.65
CA LEU A 78 4.02 17.51 -15.96
C LEU A 78 2.98 18.21 -15.06
N TYR A 79 3.21 18.22 -13.75
CA TYR A 79 2.29 18.84 -12.79
C TYR A 79 2.22 20.37 -12.91
N ALA A 80 3.31 21.03 -13.31
CA ALA A 80 3.39 22.48 -13.42
C ALA A 80 2.77 23.03 -14.71
N ARG A 81 2.91 22.34 -15.84
CA ARG A 81 2.52 22.89 -17.16
C ARG A 81 1.10 22.56 -17.59
N LYS A 82 0.44 21.56 -16.97
CA LYS A 82 -0.97 21.14 -17.17
C LYS A 82 -1.56 21.57 -18.53
N LYS A 83 -0.94 21.16 -19.63
CA LYS A 83 -1.44 21.43 -20.99
C LYS A 83 -2.54 20.43 -21.35
N GLY A 84 -3.40 20.78 -22.31
CA GLY A 84 -4.45 19.89 -22.80
C GLY A 84 -3.87 18.55 -23.27
N GLY A 85 -4.34 17.44 -22.68
CA GLY A 85 -3.82 16.07 -22.88
C GLY A 85 -2.95 15.55 -21.73
N GLU A 86 -2.32 16.42 -20.94
CA GLU A 86 -1.49 16.01 -19.78
C GLU A 86 -2.33 15.64 -18.54
N CYS A 87 -3.59 16.09 -18.48
CA CYS A 87 -4.52 15.73 -17.40
C CYS A 87 -4.73 14.22 -17.27
N GLU A 88 -4.80 13.50 -18.40
CA GLU A 88 -4.97 12.05 -18.39
C GLU A 88 -3.79 11.33 -17.76
N LYS A 89 -2.56 11.79 -18.07
CA LYS A 89 -1.32 11.28 -17.44
C LYS A 89 -1.33 11.53 -15.94
N ILE A 90 -1.73 12.74 -15.51
CA ILE A 90 -1.84 13.08 -14.09
C ILE A 90 -2.85 12.17 -13.38
N HIS A 91 -4.05 11.99 -13.94
CA HIS A 91 -5.08 11.12 -13.37
C HIS A 91 -4.62 9.66 -13.30
N LEU A 92 -3.92 9.17 -14.32
CA LEU A 92 -3.36 7.82 -14.32
C LEU A 92 -2.32 7.66 -13.19
N LEU A 93 -1.38 8.59 -13.05
CA LEU A 93 -0.37 8.56 -11.99
C LEU A 93 -1.00 8.65 -10.60
N GLN A 94 -1.98 9.53 -10.41
CA GLN A 94 -2.76 9.63 -9.16
C GLN A 94 -3.54 8.35 -8.87
N GLY A 95 -4.11 7.71 -9.89
CA GLY A 95 -4.78 6.41 -9.76
C GLY A 95 -3.83 5.31 -9.32
N MET A 96 -2.59 5.29 -9.83
CA MET A 96 -1.56 4.34 -9.39
C MET A 96 -1.20 4.56 -7.91
N GLN A 97 -1.06 5.81 -7.47
CA GLN A 97 -0.85 6.15 -6.06
C GLN A 97 -2.06 5.78 -5.19
N ALA A 98 -3.28 5.93 -5.69
CA ALA A 98 -4.49 5.49 -4.99
C ALA A 98 -4.53 3.97 -4.80
N VAL A 99 -4.04 3.18 -5.77
CA VAL A 99 -3.90 1.72 -5.63
C VAL A 99 -2.92 1.35 -4.52
N GLU A 100 -1.79 2.05 -4.39
CA GLU A 100 -0.88 1.86 -3.26
C GLU A 100 -1.58 2.13 -1.92
N ILE A 101 -2.28 3.26 -1.81
CA ILE A 101 -2.99 3.63 -0.59
C ILE A 101 -4.03 2.56 -0.23
N ALA A 102 -4.83 2.12 -1.21
CA ALA A 102 -5.83 1.06 -0.99
C ALA A 102 -5.19 -0.25 -0.53
N ALA A 103 -4.07 -0.66 -1.14
CA ALA A 103 -3.34 -1.87 -0.75
C ALA A 103 -2.79 -1.76 0.69
N LYS A 104 -2.13 -0.66 1.03
CA LYS A 104 -1.59 -0.44 2.39
C LYS A 104 -2.70 -0.36 3.44
N SER A 105 -3.80 0.33 3.13
CA SER A 105 -4.98 0.42 4.00
C SER A 105 -5.60 -0.94 4.27
N PHE A 106 -5.66 -1.83 3.26
CA PHE A 106 -6.14 -3.19 3.45
C PHE A 106 -5.30 -3.95 4.49
N PHE A 107 -3.97 -3.94 4.36
CA PHE A 107 -3.10 -4.66 5.30
C PHE A 107 -3.14 -4.07 6.71
N PHE A 108 -3.26 -2.75 6.81
CA PHE A 108 -3.45 -2.09 8.10
C PHE A 108 -4.78 -2.50 8.75
N ALA A 109 -5.89 -2.41 8.03
CA ALA A 109 -7.21 -2.81 8.52
C ALA A 109 -7.25 -4.30 8.91
N TYR A 110 -6.65 -5.17 8.10
CA TYR A 110 -6.51 -6.59 8.40
C TYR A 110 -5.76 -6.84 9.71
N LYS A 111 -4.67 -6.11 9.96
CA LYS A 111 -3.94 -6.21 11.23
C LYS A 111 -4.82 -5.79 12.40
N GLN A 112 -5.56 -4.68 12.29
CA GLN A 112 -6.47 -4.23 13.34
C GLN A 112 -7.57 -5.26 13.61
N LEU A 113 -8.15 -5.84 12.56
CA LEU A 113 -9.13 -6.90 12.68
C LEU A 113 -8.60 -8.10 13.46
N VAL A 114 -7.42 -8.60 13.11
CA VAL A 114 -6.78 -9.70 13.86
C VAL A 114 -6.55 -9.32 15.32
N ALA A 115 -6.11 -8.09 15.59
CA ALA A 115 -5.88 -7.62 16.95
C ALA A 115 -7.16 -7.56 17.79
N VAL A 116 -8.27 -7.08 17.22
CA VAL A 116 -9.59 -7.02 17.89
C VAL A 116 -10.11 -8.42 18.21
N MET A 117 -9.98 -9.36 17.27
CA MET A 117 -10.61 -10.69 17.35
C MET A 117 -9.78 -11.73 18.09
N MET A 118 -8.45 -11.62 18.02
CA MET A 118 -7.52 -12.65 18.48
C MET A 118 -6.45 -12.11 19.44
N GLY A 119 -6.46 -10.80 19.72
CA GLY A 119 -5.46 -10.11 20.50
C GLY A 119 -4.23 -9.71 19.66
N SER A 120 -3.52 -8.67 20.11
CA SER A 120 -2.33 -8.14 19.43
C SER A 120 -1.18 -9.15 19.33
N ALA A 121 -1.05 -10.07 20.29
CA ALA A 121 -0.06 -11.15 20.23
C ALA A 121 -0.27 -12.09 19.03
N ALA A 122 -1.50 -12.23 18.54
CA ALA A 122 -1.80 -13.02 17.35
C ALA A 122 -1.37 -12.35 16.04
N THR A 123 -1.10 -11.04 16.07
CA THR A 123 -0.47 -10.33 14.95
C THR A 123 1.02 -10.58 14.90
N ALA A 124 1.68 -10.89 16.03
CA ALA A 124 3.11 -11.20 16.03
C ALA A 124 3.37 -12.62 15.53
N THR A 125 3.90 -12.77 14.32
CA THR A 125 4.33 -14.06 13.77
C THR A 125 5.54 -14.61 14.54
N GLY A 126 5.29 -15.41 15.59
CA GLY A 126 6.30 -16.26 16.24
C GLY A 126 7.28 -15.55 17.19
N SER A 127 7.88 -16.34 18.09
CA SER A 127 8.70 -15.95 19.25
C SER A 127 10.05 -15.25 18.96
N GLN A 128 10.08 -14.24 18.10
CA GLN A 128 11.21 -13.30 18.03
C GLN A 128 10.72 -11.86 18.12
N VAL A 129 11.07 -11.23 19.24
CA VAL A 129 10.87 -9.81 19.57
C VAL A 129 11.85 -8.94 18.76
N SER A 130 12.07 -9.24 17.47
CA SER A 130 12.99 -8.45 16.64
C SER A 130 12.48 -8.31 15.21
N SER A 131 12.24 -7.04 14.85
CA SER A 131 12.00 -6.50 13.50
C SER A 131 10.67 -6.87 12.84
N CYS A 132 9.59 -6.21 13.30
CA CYS A 132 8.33 -5.96 12.58
C CYS A 132 7.63 -7.21 11.98
N ASP A 133 6.48 -7.61 12.53
CA ASP A 133 5.62 -8.65 11.94
C ASP A 133 5.37 -8.39 10.43
N SER A 134 5.32 -9.43 9.60
CA SER A 134 5.18 -9.35 8.14
C SER A 134 4.01 -8.48 7.66
N LEU A 135 2.89 -8.41 8.38
CA LEU A 135 1.81 -7.46 8.07
C LEU A 135 2.25 -6.02 8.28
N SER A 136 3.00 -5.80 9.35
CA SER A 136 3.56 -4.51 9.72
C SER A 136 4.64 -4.06 8.74
N GLN A 137 5.41 -4.99 8.18
CA GLN A 137 6.36 -4.69 7.12
C GLN A 137 5.65 -4.11 5.88
N ILE A 138 4.53 -4.67 5.44
CA ILE A 138 3.89 -4.23 4.18
C ILE A 138 3.31 -2.82 4.26
N PHE A 139 2.62 -2.45 5.35
CA PHE A 139 2.08 -1.09 5.45
C PHE A 139 3.15 -0.05 5.83
N MET A 140 4.21 -0.46 6.55
CA MET A 140 5.35 0.41 6.88
C MET A 140 6.38 0.53 5.76
N GLU A 141 6.23 -0.22 4.67
CA GLU A 141 7.10 -0.09 3.51
C GLU A 141 7.09 1.36 2.99
N PRO A 142 8.25 1.86 2.51
CA PRO A 142 8.32 3.13 1.82
C PRO A 142 7.30 3.25 0.68
N THR A 143 7.03 4.48 0.25
CA THR A 143 6.14 4.74 -0.89
C THR A 143 6.60 3.96 -2.13
N TYR A 144 5.65 3.41 -2.89
CA TYR A 144 5.96 2.71 -4.15
C TYR A 144 6.37 3.71 -5.24
N PHE A 145 6.05 4.99 -5.05
CA PHE A 145 6.20 6.05 -6.04
C PHE A 145 6.99 7.26 -5.50
N PRO A 146 8.21 7.07 -4.98
CA PRO A 146 8.96 8.12 -4.26
C PRO A 146 9.22 9.38 -5.09
N SER A 147 9.49 9.24 -6.39
CA SER A 147 9.71 10.41 -7.27
C SER A 147 8.44 11.23 -7.53
N LEU A 148 7.27 10.59 -7.55
CA LEU A 148 6.00 11.33 -7.69
C LEU A 148 5.68 12.10 -6.41
N ASP A 149 5.98 11.53 -5.26
CA ASP A 149 5.79 12.19 -3.96
C ASP A 149 6.78 13.33 -3.76
N ALA A 150 8.06 13.11 -4.06
CA ALA A 150 9.07 14.16 -4.05
C ALA A 150 8.69 15.31 -5.00
N ALA A 151 8.20 15.00 -6.21
CA ALA A 151 7.76 16.02 -7.14
C ALA A 151 6.70 16.95 -6.54
N LYS A 152 5.74 16.41 -5.77
CA LYS A 152 4.71 17.23 -5.10
C LYS A 152 5.30 18.15 -4.03
N THR A 153 6.31 17.70 -3.30
CA THR A 153 7.00 18.50 -2.28
C THR A 153 7.69 19.72 -2.89
N PHE A 154 8.38 19.53 -4.02
CA PHE A 154 9.19 20.59 -4.65
C PHE A 154 8.43 21.45 -5.68
N LEU A 155 7.14 21.18 -5.92
CA LEU A 155 6.35 21.92 -6.91
C LEU A 155 6.27 23.43 -6.61
N GLY A 156 6.16 23.80 -5.32
CA GLY A 156 6.10 25.21 -4.92
C GLY A 156 7.38 25.97 -5.23
N GLU A 157 8.54 25.37 -4.97
CA GLU A 157 9.85 25.95 -5.30
C GLU A 157 10.08 26.04 -6.81
N PHE A 158 9.61 25.05 -7.56
CA PHE A 158 9.72 25.03 -9.01
C PHE A 158 8.96 26.19 -9.68
N TRP A 159 7.80 26.59 -9.16
CA TRP A 159 7.08 27.77 -9.64
C TRP A 159 7.83 29.07 -9.36
N GLY A 160 8.49 29.18 -8.20
CA GLY A 160 9.31 30.34 -7.85
C GLY A 160 10.51 30.54 -8.78
N ASN A 161 11.03 29.46 -9.36
CA ASN A 161 12.14 29.49 -10.33
C ASN A 161 11.69 29.61 -11.80
N LEU A 162 10.38 29.56 -12.07
CA LEU A 162 9.80 29.76 -13.40
C LEU A 162 9.35 31.21 -13.66
N GLY A 163 9.36 32.05 -12.62
CA GLY A 163 9.02 33.47 -12.66
C GLY A 163 10.20 34.38 -12.96
#